data_AF-A0A960NLS5-F1
#
_entry.id   AF-A0A960NLS5-F1
#
_cell.length_a   1.000
_cell.length_b   1.000
_cell.length_c   1.000
_cell.angle_alpha   90.00
_cell.angle_beta   90.00
_cell.angle_gamma   90.00
#
_symmetry.space_group_name_H-M   'P 1'
#
loop_
_entity.id
_entity.type
_entity.pdbx_description
1 polymer ?
#
loop_
_entity_poly.entity_id
_entity_poly.type
_entity_poly.pdbx_seq_one_letter_code
_entity_poly.pdbx_strand_id
1 'polypeptide(L)'
;MEFPPFSLQRLLDTVFAIDEKQKIGVMIDLPDPQRVGHSRLLGDASLTIQKIAHDVFYRGLHNLAGQDARILPGAFVAYAITGGSNLDLPDEAWDAEGEKLSLEKQFYPAHDIILCISTFSA
;
A
#
# COMPACT_ATOMS: atom_id res chain seq x y z
N MET A 1 17.12 26.59 1.69
CA MET A 1 16.95 25.45 2.61
C MET A 1 16.48 24.30 1.74
N GLU A 2 17.31 23.28 1.53
CA GLU A 2 16.89 22.07 0.80
C GLU A 2 16.35 21.05 1.80
N PHE A 3 15.22 20.44 1.46
CA PHE A 3 14.70 19.31 2.20
C PHE A 3 15.42 18.04 1.75
N PRO A 4 15.70 17.09 2.67
CA PRO A 4 16.28 15.81 2.28
C PRO A 4 15.33 15.04 1.36
N PRO A 5 15.85 14.19 0.46
CA PRO A 5 15.00 13.32 -0.36
C PRO A 5 14.17 12.40 0.52
N PHE A 6 13.02 11.95 -0.01
CA PHE A 6 12.15 10.99 0.66
C PHE A 6 12.92 9.72 1.07
N SER A 7 12.62 9.19 2.26
CA SER A 7 13.17 7.93 2.76
C SER A 7 12.06 7.15 3.46
N LEU A 8 11.75 5.96 2.93
CA LEU A 8 10.77 5.07 3.52
C LEU A 8 11.21 4.62 4.93
N GLN A 9 12.48 4.27 5.11
CA GLN A 9 13.02 3.92 6.42
C GLN A 9 12.79 5.04 7.44
N ARG A 10 13.13 6.29 7.06
CA ARG A 10 12.92 7.44 7.95
C ARG A 10 11.45 7.66 8.28
N LEU A 11 10.54 7.47 7.30
CA LEU A 11 9.10 7.53 7.57
C LEU A 11 8.69 6.50 8.61
N LEU A 12 9.12 5.24 8.45
CA LEU A 12 8.80 4.15 9.38
C LEU A 12 9.36 4.41 10.79
N ASP A 13 10.61 4.82 10.91
CA ASP A 13 11.26 5.04 12.20
C ASP A 13 10.72 6.29 12.93
N THR A 14 10.33 7.35 12.20
CA THR A 14 10.00 8.64 12.82
C THR A 14 8.51 8.92 12.97
N VAL A 15 7.68 8.45 12.03
CA VAL A 15 6.22 8.69 12.05
C VAL A 15 5.49 7.50 12.66
N PHE A 16 5.83 6.29 12.22
CA PHE A 16 5.22 5.07 12.75
C PHE A 16 5.94 4.52 13.99
N ALA A 17 7.15 5.03 14.27
CA ALA A 17 7.96 4.65 15.43
C ALA A 17 8.10 3.12 15.59
N ILE A 18 8.38 2.41 14.49
CA ILE A 18 8.52 0.95 14.52
C ILE A 18 9.67 0.52 15.45
N ASP A 19 9.36 -0.13 16.56
CA ASP A 19 10.32 -0.60 17.56
C ASP A 19 10.40 -2.13 17.62
N GLU A 20 9.33 -2.80 17.19
CA GLU A 20 9.22 -4.25 17.07
C GLU A 20 8.89 -4.70 15.65
N LYS A 21 8.67 -6.01 15.50
CA LYS A 21 8.35 -6.62 14.21
C LYS A 21 6.91 -6.28 13.80
N GLN A 22 6.76 -5.58 12.68
CA GLN A 22 5.49 -5.03 12.20
C GLN A 22 5.24 -5.46 10.75
N LYS A 23 4.06 -6.01 10.48
CA LYS A 23 3.62 -6.41 9.14
C LYS A 23 2.87 -5.27 8.47
N ILE A 24 3.46 -4.75 7.40
CA ILE A 24 3.04 -3.50 6.76
C ILE A 24 2.41 -3.80 5.41
N GLY A 25 1.09 -3.64 5.33
CA GLY A 25 0.32 -3.76 4.10
C GLY A 25 0.25 -2.43 3.34
N VAL A 26 0.03 -2.50 2.04
CA VAL A 26 -0.19 -1.33 1.19
C VAL A 26 -1.51 -1.49 0.45
N MET A 27 -2.33 -0.46 0.48
CA MET A 27 -3.64 -0.44 -0.14
C MET A 27 -3.78 0.75 -1.07
N ILE A 28 -4.31 0.51 -2.26
CA ILE A 28 -4.52 1.53 -3.30
C ILE A 28 -5.96 1.54 -3.80
N ASP A 29 -6.36 2.60 -4.49
CA ASP A 29 -7.60 2.65 -5.24
C ASP A 29 -7.36 2.47 -6.75
N LEU A 30 -8.30 1.81 -7.42
CA LEU A 30 -8.32 1.69 -8.87
C LEU A 30 -9.74 1.85 -9.42
N PRO A 31 -9.92 2.38 -10.65
CA PRO A 31 -11.23 2.36 -11.32
C PRO A 31 -11.74 0.93 -11.52
N ASP A 32 -10.82 0.00 -11.79
CA ASP A 32 -11.07 -1.43 -11.82
C ASP A 32 -10.03 -2.13 -10.90
N PRO A 33 -10.42 -2.49 -9.67
CA PRO A 33 -9.53 -3.10 -8.68
C PRO A 33 -8.88 -4.40 -9.13
N GLN A 34 -9.50 -5.16 -10.04
CA GLN A 34 -8.96 -6.42 -10.57
C GLN A 34 -7.66 -6.20 -11.36
N ARG A 35 -7.38 -4.94 -11.75
CA ARG A 35 -6.15 -4.55 -12.45
C ARG A 35 -4.95 -4.30 -11.54
N VAL A 36 -5.07 -4.53 -10.23
CA VAL A 36 -3.98 -4.37 -9.25
C VAL A 36 -2.74 -5.23 -9.53
N GLY A 37 -2.87 -6.28 -10.35
CA GLY A 37 -1.71 -7.07 -10.76
C GLY A 37 -0.59 -6.20 -11.35
N HIS A 38 0.62 -6.38 -10.84
CA HIS A 38 1.78 -5.51 -11.09
C HIS A 38 2.02 -5.16 -12.58
N SER A 39 1.93 -6.15 -13.49
CA SER A 39 2.14 -5.93 -14.93
C SER A 39 1.10 -4.98 -15.56
N ARG A 40 -0.14 -5.00 -15.04
CA ARG A 40 -1.24 -4.14 -15.51
C ARG A 40 -1.11 -2.71 -14.99
N LEU A 41 -0.64 -2.54 -13.75
CA LEU A 41 -0.32 -1.23 -13.17
C LEU A 41 0.83 -0.54 -13.92
N LEU A 42 1.91 -1.27 -14.20
CA LEU A 42 3.10 -0.70 -14.82
C LEU A 42 2.85 -0.19 -16.25
N GLY A 43 1.94 -0.82 -16.99
CA GLY A 43 1.60 -0.45 -18.36
C GLY A 43 0.78 0.83 -18.52
N ASP A 44 0.11 1.31 -17.48
CA ASP A 44 -0.82 2.45 -17.56
C ASP A 44 -0.16 3.75 -17.10
N ALA A 45 0.10 4.69 -18.01
CA ALA A 45 0.77 5.96 -17.69
C ALA A 45 -0.08 6.89 -16.80
N SER A 46 -1.39 6.68 -16.71
CA SER A 46 -2.29 7.52 -15.91
C SER A 46 -2.26 7.19 -14.41
N LEU A 47 -1.83 5.98 -14.04
CA LEU A 47 -1.83 5.47 -12.67
C LEU A 47 -0.56 5.88 -11.90
N THR A 48 -0.23 7.18 -11.89
CA THR A 48 1.01 7.70 -11.30
C THR A 48 1.08 7.50 -9.79
N ILE A 49 -0.04 7.70 -9.08
CA ILE A 49 -0.13 7.53 -7.62
C ILE A 49 0.02 6.05 -7.24
N GLN A 50 -0.68 5.17 -7.93
CA GLN A 50 -0.61 3.73 -7.70
C GLN A 50 0.78 3.17 -8.04
N LYS A 51 1.44 3.74 -9.07
CA LYS A 51 2.85 3.46 -9.37
C LYS A 51 3.76 3.88 -8.23
N ILE A 52 3.55 5.03 -7.59
CA ILE A 52 4.31 5.43 -6.40
C ILE A 52 4.06 4.45 -5.25
N ALA A 53 2.81 4.10 -4.98
CA ALA A 53 2.46 3.12 -3.95
C ALA A 53 3.18 1.77 -4.16
N HIS A 54 3.22 1.30 -5.41
CA HIS A 54 3.95 0.10 -5.76
C HIS A 54 5.48 0.27 -5.65
N ASP A 55 6.06 1.24 -6.35
CA ASP A 55 7.51 1.34 -6.56
C ASP A 55 8.26 1.82 -5.33
N VAL A 56 7.68 2.78 -4.59
CA VAL A 56 8.30 3.43 -3.45
C VAL A 56 7.95 2.71 -2.15
N PHE A 57 6.69 2.32 -1.98
CA PHE A 57 6.23 1.73 -0.73
C PHE A 57 6.27 0.20 -0.78
N TYR A 58 5.51 -0.46 -1.66
CA TYR A 58 5.44 -1.92 -1.68
C TYR A 58 6.79 -2.58 -1.96
N ARG A 59 7.47 -2.22 -3.07
CA ARG A 59 8.83 -2.71 -3.35
C ARG A 59 9.84 -2.20 -2.33
N GLY A 60 9.67 -0.97 -1.83
CA GLY A 60 10.52 -0.39 -0.80
C GLY A 60 10.52 -1.22 0.48
N LEU A 61 9.34 -1.65 0.95
CA LEU A 61 9.18 -2.51 2.12
C LEU A 61 9.90 -3.85 1.93
N HIS A 62 9.77 -4.48 0.75
CA HIS A 62 10.49 -5.72 0.42
C HIS A 62 12.01 -5.53 0.47
N ASN A 63 12.51 -4.43 -0.07
CA ASN A 63 13.95 -4.12 -0.05
C ASN A 63 14.45 -3.84 1.37
N LEU A 64 13.65 -3.15 2.19
CA LEU A 64 14.00 -2.84 3.58
C LEU A 64 13.94 -4.08 4.48
N ALA A 65 13.02 -5.02 4.25
CA ALA A 65 12.94 -6.26 5.01
C ALA A 65 14.21 -7.13 4.90
N GLY A 66 14.98 -6.99 3.81
CA GLY A 66 16.31 -7.61 3.68
C GLY A 66 17.42 -6.95 4.52
N GLN A 67 17.14 -5.78 5.11
CA GLN A 67 18.10 -4.95 5.85
C GLN A 67 17.67 -4.72 7.31
N ASP A 68 16.37 -4.75 7.58
CA ASP A 68 15.76 -4.49 8.88
C ASP A 68 14.70 -5.56 9.19
N ALA A 69 15.02 -6.43 10.15
CA ALA A 69 14.18 -7.56 10.54
C ALA A 69 12.86 -7.16 11.23
N ARG A 70 12.72 -5.88 11.62
CA ARG A 70 11.47 -5.32 12.16
C ARG A 70 10.41 -5.18 11.07
N ILE A 71 10.81 -5.06 9.81
CA ILE A 71 9.87 -4.83 8.71
C ILE A 71 9.45 -6.17 8.11
N LEU A 72 8.15 -6.46 8.18
CA LEU A 72 7.53 -7.56 7.45
C LEU A 72 6.68 -7.00 6.31
N PRO A 73 7.03 -7.23 5.04
CA PRO A 73 6.21 -6.81 3.92
C PRO A 73 4.87 -7.57 3.94
N GLY A 74 3.78 -6.82 3.89
CA GLY A 74 2.42 -7.33 3.81
C GLY A 74 1.90 -7.43 2.37
N ALA A 75 0.59 -7.62 2.25
CA ALA A 75 -0.10 -7.69 0.97
C ALA A 75 -0.21 -6.31 0.30
N PHE A 76 -0.28 -6.33 -1.03
CA PHE A 76 -0.61 -5.19 -1.88
C PHE A 76 -1.99 -5.42 -2.48
N VAL A 77 -2.96 -4.58 -2.12
CA VAL A 77 -4.36 -4.76 -2.51
C VAL A 77 -4.94 -3.49 -3.11
N ALA A 78 -5.95 -3.66 -3.96
CA ALA A 78 -6.73 -2.55 -4.49
C ALA A 78 -8.21 -2.68 -4.17
N TYR A 79 -8.84 -1.54 -3.91
CA TYR A 79 -10.27 -1.37 -3.75
C TYR A 79 -10.81 -0.36 -4.78
N ALA A 80 -12.13 -0.29 -4.95
CA ALA A 80 -12.75 0.60 -5.92
C ALA A 80 -12.69 2.07 -5.49
N ILE A 81 -12.36 2.98 -6.40
CA ILE A 81 -12.31 4.43 -6.12
C ILE A 81 -13.64 4.94 -5.52
N THR A 82 -13.55 5.66 -4.40
CA THR A 82 -14.70 6.24 -3.68
C THR A 82 -14.85 7.76 -3.83
N GLY A 83 -13.96 8.42 -4.60
CA GLY A 83 -13.97 9.87 -4.78
C GLY A 83 -13.57 10.68 -3.54
N GLY A 84 -12.90 10.05 -2.57
CA GLY A 84 -12.45 10.68 -1.32
C GLY A 84 -13.40 10.49 -0.13
N SER A 85 -14.45 9.68 -0.28
CA SER A 85 -15.25 9.27 0.88
C SER A 85 -14.47 8.23 1.68
N ASN A 86 -14.07 8.65 2.88
CA ASN A 86 -13.37 7.81 3.84
C ASN A 86 -14.29 7.01 4.77
N LEU A 87 -15.56 7.41 4.84
CA LEU A 87 -16.51 6.81 5.79
C LEU A 87 -16.90 5.39 5.37
N ASP A 88 -16.93 5.13 4.07
CA ASP A 88 -17.41 3.87 3.48
C ASP A 88 -16.45 3.38 2.39
N LEU A 89 -15.27 2.91 2.81
CA LEU A 89 -14.42 2.12 1.92
C LEU A 89 -15.12 0.79 1.62
N PRO A 90 -15.17 0.35 0.35
CA PRO A 90 -15.76 -0.93 0.01
C PRO A 90 -14.94 -2.06 0.64
N ASP A 91 -15.61 -2.99 1.33
CA ASP A 91 -14.95 -4.16 1.91
C ASP A 91 -14.30 -5.06 0.84
N GLU A 92 -14.82 -5.00 -0.39
CA GLU A 92 -14.32 -5.80 -1.50
C GLU A 92 -13.00 -5.26 -2.06
N ALA A 93 -11.98 -6.12 -2.10
CA ALA A 93 -10.66 -5.82 -2.65
C ALA A 93 -10.09 -6.99 -3.46
N TRP A 94 -9.03 -6.71 -4.22
CA TRP A 94 -8.24 -7.70 -4.94
C TRP A 94 -6.77 -7.56 -4.57
N ASP A 95 -6.07 -8.67 -4.46
CA ASP A 95 -4.61 -8.67 -4.31
C ASP A 95 -3.89 -8.71 -5.66
N ALA A 96 -2.58 -8.53 -5.62
CA ALA A 96 -1.72 -8.55 -6.80
C ALA A 96 -1.72 -9.88 -7.59
N GLU A 97 -2.16 -10.98 -6.99
CA GLU A 97 -2.31 -12.29 -7.64
C GLU A 97 -3.67 -12.41 -8.35
N GLY A 98 -4.57 -11.45 -8.13
CA GLY A 98 -5.92 -11.41 -8.70
C GLY A 98 -6.96 -12.10 -7.84
N GLU A 99 -6.61 -12.48 -6.61
CA GLU A 99 -7.54 -13.09 -5.67
C GLU A 99 -8.41 -12.01 -5.01
N LYS A 100 -9.71 -12.30 -4.96
CA LYS A 100 -10.68 -11.45 -4.31
C LYS A 100 -10.66 -11.67 -2.80
N LEU A 101 -10.61 -10.59 -2.03
CA LEU A 101 -10.60 -10.65 -0.57
C LEU A 101 -11.48 -9.57 0.06
N SER A 102 -11.67 -9.70 1.37
CA SER A 102 -12.40 -8.76 2.21
C SER A 102 -11.39 -7.96 3.01
N LEU A 103 -11.48 -6.64 2.94
CA LEU A 103 -10.62 -5.76 3.70
C LEU A 103 -10.83 -5.98 5.20
N GLU A 104 -12.08 -5.98 5.66
CA GLU A 104 -12.42 -6.11 7.08
C GLU A 104 -12.04 -7.47 7.66
N LYS A 105 -12.29 -8.56 6.91
CA LYS A 105 -12.13 -9.92 7.44
C LYS A 105 -10.76 -10.51 7.19
N GLN A 106 -10.04 -10.04 6.18
CA GLN A 106 -8.80 -10.67 5.72
C GLN A 106 -7.62 -9.71 5.68
N PHE A 107 -7.78 -8.50 5.13
CA PHE A 107 -6.64 -7.58 5.01
C PHE A 107 -6.32 -6.86 6.31
N TYR A 108 -7.27 -6.13 6.90
CA TYR A 108 -7.08 -5.35 8.13
C TYR A 108 -6.55 -6.17 9.30
N PRO A 109 -7.13 -7.34 9.67
CA PRO A 109 -6.62 -8.12 10.79
C PRO A 109 -5.26 -8.79 10.52
N ALA A 110 -4.79 -8.83 9.27
CA ALA A 110 -3.54 -9.49 8.90
C ALA A 110 -2.33 -8.54 8.81
N HIS A 111 -2.51 -7.25 9.12
CA HIS A 111 -1.48 -6.22 9.04
C HIS A 111 -1.53 -5.34 10.29
N ASP A 112 -0.36 -4.97 10.79
CA ASP A 112 -0.22 -4.08 11.95
C ASP A 112 -0.26 -2.61 11.52
N ILE A 113 0.30 -2.33 10.33
CA ILE A 113 0.29 -1.01 9.69
C ILE A 113 -0.25 -1.15 8.28
N ILE A 114 -1.12 -0.22 7.88
CA ILE A 114 -1.65 -0.14 6.52
C ILE A 114 -1.33 1.23 5.96
N LEU A 115 -0.59 1.23 4.86
CA LEU A 115 -0.33 2.43 4.08
C LEU A 115 -1.41 2.53 3.00
N CYS A 116 -2.42 3.37 3.25
CA CYS A 116 -3.45 3.72 2.27
C CYS A 116 -2.93 4.84 1.36
N ILE A 117 -2.78 4.56 0.06
CA ILE A 117 -2.24 5.49 -0.93
C ILE A 117 -3.23 5.53 -2.09
N SER A 118 -4.12 6.51 -2.06
CA SER A 118 -5.24 6.64 -2.98
C SER A 118 -5.19 7.92 -3.82
N THR A 119 -5.93 7.92 -4.93
CA THR A 119 -6.06 9.04 -5.87
C THR A 119 -6.61 10.29 -5.21
N PHE A 120 -7.61 10.10 -4.34
CA PHE A 120 -8.22 11.14 -3.54
C PHE A 120 -7.80 10.95 -2.09
N SER A 121 -7.67 12.05 -1.35
CA SER A 121 -7.58 11.95 0.11
C SER A 121 -8.90 11.39 0.60
N ALA A 122 -8.82 10.15 1.05
CA ALA A 122 -9.38 9.71 2.31
C ALA A 122 -9.43 10.88 3.35
#